data_AF-A0A7W9PL08-F1
#
_entry.id   AF-A0A7W9PL08-F1
#
_cell.length_a   1.000
_cell.length_b   1.000
_cell.length_c   1.000
_cell.angle_alpha   90.00
_cell.angle_beta   90.00
_cell.angle_gamma   90.00
#
_symmetry.space_group_name_H-M   'P 1'
#
loop_
_entity.id
_entity.type
_entity.pdbx_description
1 polymer ?
#
loop_
_entity_poly.entity_id
_entity_poly.type
_entity_poly.pdbx_seq_one_letter_code
_entity_poly.pdbx_strand_id
1 'polypeptide(L)'
;MYDSGQLRRLAFVKLAQSLGIPLDTAAVVLDEPGPRWRERLDRQIDELEQVIARARAAQTFLAHARNCPSDHPADECPTMIAGLDQLIAGAPVAEDR
;
A
#
# COMPACT_ATOMS: atom_id res chain seq x y z
N MET A 1 19.42 12.23 -32.78
CA MET A 1 19.52 10.83 -32.34
C MET A 1 19.71 10.82 -30.83
N TYR A 2 19.12 9.87 -30.11
CA TYR A 2 19.30 9.77 -28.66
C TYR A 2 20.62 9.08 -28.32
N ASP A 3 21.32 9.58 -27.30
CA ASP A 3 22.53 8.95 -26.77
C ASP A 3 22.20 7.86 -25.72
N SER A 4 23.24 7.09 -25.34
CA SER A 4 23.08 6.00 -24.37
C SER A 4 22.63 6.45 -22.97
N GLY A 5 22.97 7.68 -22.56
CA GLY A 5 22.51 8.27 -21.30
C GLY A 5 21.01 8.55 -21.33
N GLN A 6 20.53 9.16 -22.41
CA GLN A 6 19.11 9.43 -22.63
C GLN A 6 18.28 8.13 -22.67
N LEU A 7 18.79 7.09 -23.33
CA LEU A 7 18.14 5.77 -23.34
C LEU A 7 18.12 5.11 -21.95
N ARG A 8 19.18 5.25 -21.14
CA ARG A 8 19.19 4.74 -19.76
C ARG A 8 18.17 5.43 -18.87
N ARG A 9 18.01 6.77 -19.01
CA ARG A 9 16.98 7.51 -18.26
C ARG A 9 15.58 7.01 -18.60
N LEU A 10 15.30 6.78 -19.89
CA LEU A 10 14.00 6.23 -20.30
C LEU A 10 13.80 4.80 -19.79
N ALA A 11 14.83 3.95 -19.85
CA ALA A 11 14.77 2.60 -19.30
C ALA A 11 14.49 2.60 -17.79
N PHE A 12 15.06 3.54 -17.04
CA PHE A 12 14.79 3.73 -15.62
C PHE A 12 13.33 4.13 -15.36
N VAL A 13 12.79 5.10 -16.10
CA VAL A 13 11.38 5.49 -15.96
C VAL A 13 10.44 4.33 -16.25
N LYS A 14 10.74 3.54 -17.29
CA LYS A 14 9.95 2.36 -17.64
C LYS A 14 9.98 1.29 -16.52
N LEU A 15 11.14 1.06 -15.92
CA LEU A 15 11.28 0.17 -14.76
C LEU A 15 10.44 0.67 -13.59
N ALA A 16 10.57 1.95 -13.23
CA ALA A 16 9.84 2.56 -12.12
C ALA A 16 8.31 2.43 -12.31
N GLN A 17 7.80 2.74 -13.49
CA GLN A 17 6.37 2.58 -13.80
C GLN A 17 5.90 1.13 -13.68
N SER A 18 6.70 0.15 -14.12
CA SER A 18 6.34 -1.28 -14.00
C SER A 18 6.21 -1.77 -12.55
N LEU A 19 6.88 -1.07 -11.63
CA LEU A 19 6.83 -1.33 -10.19
C LEU A 19 5.75 -0.50 -9.49
N GLY A 20 4.99 0.33 -10.22
CA GLY A 20 4.01 1.24 -9.65
C GLY A 20 4.62 2.44 -8.92
N ILE A 21 5.92 2.73 -9.12
CA ILE A 21 6.57 3.89 -8.51
C ILE A 21 6.05 5.17 -9.20
N PRO A 22 5.64 6.19 -8.41
CA PRO A 22 5.21 7.48 -8.94
C PRO A 22 6.29 8.16 -9.79
N LEU A 23 5.86 8.87 -10.85
CA LEU A 23 6.78 9.53 -11.80
C LEU A 23 7.56 10.68 -11.18
N ASP A 24 6.99 11.38 -10.20
CA ASP A 24 7.66 12.41 -9.41
C ASP A 24 8.81 11.81 -8.58
N THR A 25 8.58 10.65 -7.95
CA THR A 25 9.64 9.92 -7.23
C THR A 25 10.73 9.44 -8.19
N ALA A 26 10.37 8.93 -9.37
CA ALA A 26 11.33 8.54 -10.40
C ALA A 26 12.15 9.74 -10.93
N ALA A 27 11.52 10.90 -11.10
CA ALA A 27 12.19 12.13 -11.53
C ALA A 27 13.22 12.60 -10.50
N VAL A 28 12.89 12.56 -9.20
CA VAL A 28 13.81 12.92 -8.13
C VAL A 28 15.09 12.06 -8.16
N VAL A 29 14.98 10.75 -8.39
CA VAL A 29 16.18 9.87 -8.51
C VAL A 29 17.05 10.25 -9.71
N LEU A 30 16.44 10.73 -10.79
CA LEU A 30 17.15 11.08 -12.02
C LEU A 30 17.80 12.47 -11.98
N ASP A 31 17.28 13.40 -11.19
CA ASP A 31 17.62 14.83 -11.27
C ASP A 31 18.20 15.43 -9.97
N GLU A 32 17.93 14.85 -8.81
CA GLU A 32 18.36 15.41 -7.52
C GLU A 32 19.66 14.76 -7.00
N PRO A 33 20.44 15.49 -6.16
CA PRO A 33 21.66 14.96 -5.56
C PRO A 33 21.37 13.86 -4.51
N GLY A 34 22.39 13.03 -4.29
CA GLY A 34 22.43 11.89 -3.36
C GLY A 34 21.51 11.96 -2.13
N PRO A 35 21.68 12.95 -1.24
CA PRO A 35 20.89 13.04 -0.02
C PRO A 35 19.38 13.21 -0.26
N ARG A 36 19.01 14.03 -1.25
CA ARG A 36 17.60 14.38 -1.50
C ARG A 36 16.80 13.24 -2.09
N TRP A 37 17.37 12.49 -3.03
CA TRP A 37 16.63 11.35 -3.59
C TRP A 37 16.51 10.20 -2.59
N ARG A 38 17.49 10.00 -1.69
CA ARG A 38 17.36 9.02 -0.61
C ARG A 38 16.23 9.37 0.34
N GLU A 39 16.15 10.62 0.79
CA GLU A 39 15.03 11.09 1.63
C GLU A 39 13.66 10.92 0.94
N ARG A 40 13.58 11.14 -0.39
CA ARG A 40 12.33 10.88 -1.12
C ARG A 40 12.00 9.38 -1.18
N LEU A 41 13.00 8.51 -1.35
CA LEU A 41 12.80 7.07 -1.34
C LEU A 41 12.38 6.56 0.03
N ASP A 42 12.98 7.04 1.12
CA ASP A 42 12.59 6.64 2.48
C ASP A 42 11.10 6.94 2.72
N ARG A 43 10.65 8.15 2.34
CA ARG A 43 9.22 8.50 2.39
C ARG A 43 8.35 7.61 1.50
N GLN A 44 8.80 7.29 0.29
CA GLN A 44 8.05 6.41 -0.62
C GLN A 44 7.93 4.99 -0.06
N ILE A 45 8.97 4.50 0.63
CA ILE A 45 8.97 3.20 1.29
C ILE A 45 7.96 3.22 2.44
N ASP A 46 7.96 4.26 3.27
CA ASP A 46 6.98 4.39 4.36
C ASP A 46 5.53 4.41 3.86
N GLU A 47 5.27 5.13 2.76
CA GLU A 47 3.95 5.14 2.10
C GLU A 47 3.56 3.73 1.59
N LEU A 48 4.50 3.00 1.00
CA LEU A 48 4.26 1.63 0.52
C LEU A 48 4.00 0.66 1.67
N GLU A 49 4.75 0.76 2.78
CA GLU A 49 4.53 -0.05 3.97
C GLU A 49 3.13 0.17 4.56
N GLN A 50 2.62 1.41 4.58
CA GLN A 50 1.23 1.68 4.99
C GLN A 50 0.21 0.99 4.08
N VAL A 51 0.42 1.02 2.76
CA VAL A 51 -0.45 0.33 1.80
C VAL A 51 -0.38 -1.19 1.99
N ILE A 52 0.82 -1.74 2.21
CA ILE A 52 1.03 -3.18 2.46
C ILE A 52 0.34 -3.60 3.75
N ALA A 53 0.48 -2.85 4.84
CA ALA A 53 -0.17 -3.13 6.12
C ALA A 53 -1.70 -3.20 5.93
N ARG A 54 -2.29 -2.19 5.27
CA ARG A 54 -3.73 -2.19 4.97
C ARG A 54 -4.17 -3.35 4.09
N ALA A 55 -3.39 -3.67 3.05
CA ALA A 55 -3.69 -4.78 2.14
C ALA A 55 -3.62 -6.13 2.86
N ARG A 56 -2.66 -6.32 3.77
CA ARG A 56 -2.55 -7.52 4.61
C ARG A 56 -3.71 -7.63 5.58
N ALA A 57 -4.10 -6.55 6.26
CA ALA A 57 -5.26 -6.53 7.14
C ALA A 57 -6.53 -6.92 6.39
N ALA A 58 -6.75 -6.34 5.20
CA ALA A 58 -7.87 -6.71 4.33
C ALA A 58 -7.82 -8.19 3.90
N GLN A 59 -6.64 -8.71 3.55
CA GLN A 59 -6.47 -10.11 3.20
C GLN A 59 -6.81 -11.04 4.37
N THR A 60 -6.33 -10.74 5.58
CA THR A 60 -6.64 -11.50 6.80
C THR A 60 -8.15 -11.50 7.06
N PHE A 61 -8.79 -10.33 6.97
CA PHE A 61 -10.24 -10.19 7.11
C PHE A 61 -10.99 -11.07 6.10
N LEU A 62 -10.63 -10.98 4.82
CA LEU A 62 -11.27 -11.77 3.75
C LEU A 62 -11.04 -13.27 3.92
N ALA A 63 -9.84 -13.68 4.36
CA ALA A 63 -9.52 -15.07 4.65
C ALA A 63 -10.34 -15.62 5.83
N HIS A 64 -10.56 -14.80 6.87
CA HIS A 64 -11.42 -15.16 7.99
C HIS A 64 -12.89 -15.27 7.56
N ALA A 65 -13.41 -14.25 6.87
CA ALA A 65 -14.79 -14.22 6.38
C ALA A 65 -15.11 -15.43 5.49
N ARG A 66 -14.17 -15.85 4.64
CA ARG A 66 -14.33 -17.04 3.79
C ARG A 66 -14.58 -18.34 4.56
N ASN A 67 -14.07 -18.46 5.78
CA ASN A 67 -14.24 -19.65 6.61
C ASN A 67 -15.42 -19.53 7.59
N CYS A 68 -16.18 -18.42 7.53
CA CYS A 68 -17.33 -18.24 8.38
C CYS A 68 -18.44 -19.22 7.96
N PRO A 69 -19.04 -19.98 8.89
CA PRO A 69 -20.11 -20.92 8.58
C PRO A 69 -21.49 -20.24 8.42
N SER A 70 -21.61 -18.94 8.71
CA SER A 70 -22.85 -18.18 8.58
C SER A 70 -23.07 -17.72 7.13
N ASP A 71 -24.33 -17.79 6.69
CA ASP A 71 -24.75 -17.30 5.37
C ASP A 71 -24.77 -15.76 5.31
N HIS A 72 -24.99 -15.11 6.46
CA HIS A 72 -25.00 -13.66 6.61
C HIS A 72 -24.07 -13.18 7.74
N PRO A 73 -22.73 -13.23 7.56
CA PRO A 73 -21.78 -12.95 8.64
C PRO A 73 -21.88 -11.55 9.25
N ALA A 74 -22.34 -10.55 8.50
CA ALA A 74 -22.52 -9.19 9.01
C ALA A 74 -23.66 -9.09 10.04
N ASP A 75 -24.68 -9.95 9.94
CA ASP A 75 -25.88 -9.92 10.77
C ASP A 75 -25.92 -11.05 11.80
N GLU A 76 -25.14 -12.11 11.59
CA GLU A 76 -25.22 -13.35 12.37
C GLU A 76 -23.91 -13.73 13.08
N CYS A 77 -22.74 -13.29 12.61
CA CYS A 77 -21.47 -13.64 13.26
C CYS A 77 -21.24 -12.73 14.48
N PRO A 78 -21.22 -13.27 15.72
CA PRO A 78 -21.09 -12.44 16.92
C PRO A 78 -19.79 -11.62 16.95
N THR A 79 -18.69 -12.17 16.44
CA THR A 79 -17.40 -11.47 16.32
C THR A 79 -17.50 -10.28 15.37
N MET A 80 -18.16 -10.46 14.22
CA MET A 80 -18.34 -9.40 13.23
C MET A 80 -19.23 -8.29 13.80
N ILE A 81 -20.38 -8.65 14.35
CA ILE A 81 -21.33 -7.70 14.95
C ILE A 81 -20.65 -6.88 16.05
N ALA A 82 -19.91 -7.54 16.96
CA ALA A 82 -19.18 -6.85 18.02
C ALA A 82 -18.12 -5.87 17.47
N GLY A 83 -17.43 -6.24 16.39
CA GLY A 83 -16.48 -5.34 15.72
C GLY A 83 -17.19 -4.14 15.08
N LEU A 84 -18.32 -4.37 14.39
CA LEU A 84 -19.13 -3.32 13.78
C LEU A 84 -19.72 -2.35 14.83
N ASP A 85 -20.21 -2.87 15.95
CA ASP A 85 -20.73 -2.05 17.05
C ASP A 85 -19.64 -1.16 17.65
N GLN A 86 -18.41 -1.65 17.80
CA GLN A 86 -17.27 -0.83 18.25
C GLN A 86 -16.96 0.28 17.25
N LEU A 87 -17.00 0.01 15.94
CA LEU A 87 -16.82 1.04 14.91
C LEU A 87 -17.90 2.11 14.98
N ILE A 88 -19.17 1.71 15.16
CA ILE A 88 -20.30 2.64 15.32
C ILE A 88 -20.11 3.49 16.58
N ALA A 89 -19.59 2.91 17.66
CA ALA A 89 -19.25 3.61 18.90
C ALA A 89 -18.03 4.54 18.78
N GLY A 90 -17.40 4.62 17.60
CA GLY A 90 -16.27 5.51 17.32
C GLY A 90 -14.92 4.92 17.72
N ALA A 91 -14.83 3.62 17.97
CA ALA A 91 -13.53 2.96 18.07
C ALA A 91 -12.83 3.04 16.71
N PRO A 92 -11.50 3.30 16.68
CA PRO A 92 -10.75 3.19 15.44
C PRO A 92 -10.90 1.76 14.90
N VAL A 93 -10.96 1.61 13.57
CA VAL A 93 -10.86 0.29 12.92
C VAL A 93 -9.55 -0.33 13.39
N ALA A 94 -9.63 -1.28 14.30
CA ALA A 94 -8.46 -1.93 14.85
C ALA A 94 -7.75 -2.66 13.70
N GLU A 95 -6.50 -2.26 13.42
CA GLU A 95 -5.55 -3.13 12.75
C GLU A 95 -5.27 -4.29 13.71
N ASP A 96 -5.84 -5.46 13.42
CA ASP A 96 -5.56 -6.70 14.15
C ASP A 96 -4.04 -6.91 14.20
N ARG A 97 -3.49 -6.91 15.42
CA ARG A 97 -2.08 -7.13 15.74
C ARG A 97 -1.83 -8.59 16.05
#